data_AF-A0A2K8T5V9-F1
#
_entry.id   AF-A0A2K8T5V9-F1
#
_cell.length_a   1.000
_cell.length_b   1.000
_cell.length_c   1.000
_cell.angle_alpha   90.00
_cell.angle_beta   90.00
_cell.angle_gamma   90.00
#
_symmetry.space_group_name_H-M   'P 1'
#
loop_
_entity.id
_entity.type
_entity.pdbx_description
1 polymer ?
#
loop_
_entity_poly.entity_id
_entity_poly.type
_entity_poly.pdbx_seq_one_letter_code
_entity_poly.pdbx_strand_id
1 'polypeptide(L)'
;MNAAVIFDNLEQKCNRNDHILPTNEWQVRPLTKLDPDIQPEAWEQAVECANGKVPSHRIVKDAVQRIMERTQVPNTYQIGEICQILAKDNLELRGKDGCWVIVSAVNDFSCTVKMWNSEYAVGLQHLKSFNYLPAECEQMQVICDRITRVYSSGLEESVQKFLESLGKLKRVYLTGLEEKVLSVLESEIRV
;
A
#
# COMPACT_ATOMS: atom_id res chain seq x y z
N MET A 1 6.50 16.06 6.04
CA MET A 1 5.06 15.90 6.38
C MET A 1 4.73 16.80 7.56
N ASN A 2 3.60 17.52 7.56
CA ASN A 2 3.21 18.41 8.65
C ASN A 2 2.06 17.81 9.45
N ALA A 3 1.75 18.38 10.61
CA ALA A 3 0.75 17.85 11.53
C ALA A 3 -0.68 17.85 10.95
N ALA A 4 -1.00 18.77 10.03
CA ALA A 4 -2.30 18.78 9.35
C ALA A 4 -2.48 17.53 8.47
N VAL A 5 -1.47 17.18 7.67
CA VAL A 5 -1.49 15.95 6.85
C VAL A 5 -1.62 14.69 7.72
N ILE A 6 -0.99 14.67 8.90
CA ILE A 6 -1.11 13.55 9.85
C ILE A 6 -2.50 13.50 10.47
N PHE A 7 -3.07 14.64 10.82
CA PHE A 7 -4.44 14.70 11.34
C PHE A 7 -5.44 14.16 10.32
N ASP A 8 -5.35 14.61 9.06
CA ASP A 8 -6.20 14.14 7.96
C ASP A 8 -6.01 12.63 7.74
N ASN A 9 -4.76 12.15 7.82
CA ASN A 9 -4.42 10.73 7.72
C ASN A 9 -5.06 9.89 8.84
N LEU A 10 -5.03 10.38 10.09
CA LEU A 10 -5.68 9.72 11.23
C LEU A 10 -7.21 9.77 11.14
N GLU A 11 -7.78 10.90 10.70
CA GLU A 11 -9.22 11.06 10.50
C GLU A 11 -9.75 10.06 9.46
N GLN A 12 -9.01 9.86 8.37
CA GLN A 12 -9.39 8.95 7.29
C GLN A 12 -9.18 7.47 7.63
N LYS A 13 -8.12 7.13 8.37
CA LYS A 13 -7.67 5.73 8.55
C LYS A 13 -8.07 5.08 9.88
N CYS A 14 -8.37 5.85 10.94
CA CYS A 14 -8.83 5.27 12.21
C CYS A 14 -10.31 4.88 12.19
N ASN A 15 -10.67 3.84 12.96
CA ASN A 15 -12.03 3.27 12.99
C ASN A 15 -13.10 4.27 13.49
N ARG A 16 -14.17 4.44 12.70
CA ARG A 16 -15.21 5.48 12.86
C ARG A 16 -16.00 5.46 14.17
N ASN A 17 -15.99 4.33 14.89
CA ASN A 17 -16.79 4.13 16.10
C ASN A 17 -16.02 4.40 17.41
N ASP A 18 -14.68 4.54 17.36
CA ASP A 18 -13.79 4.80 18.51
C ASP A 18 -12.85 6.00 18.25
N HIS A 19 -13.31 6.99 17.47
CA HIS A 19 -12.51 8.13 16.98
C HIS A 19 -11.99 9.05 18.09
N ILE A 20 -10.92 8.64 18.76
CA ILE A 20 -10.14 9.49 19.66
C ILE A 20 -9.11 10.21 18.81
N LEU A 21 -9.48 11.41 18.34
CA LEU A 21 -8.61 12.23 17.52
C LEU A 21 -7.64 13.08 18.37
N PRO A 22 -6.49 13.49 17.80
CA PRO A 22 -5.61 14.46 18.44
C PRO A 22 -6.34 15.78 18.71
N THR A 23 -6.08 16.40 19.85
CA THR A 23 -6.63 17.73 20.18
C THR A 23 -5.61 18.85 19.97
N ASN A 24 -4.33 18.50 19.83
CA ASN A 24 -3.23 19.43 19.67
C ASN A 24 -2.19 18.90 18.67
N GLU A 25 -1.65 19.82 17.87
CA GLU A 25 -0.55 19.56 16.93
C GLU A 25 0.63 18.87 17.61
N TRP A 26 0.93 19.26 18.85
CA TRP A 26 2.06 18.74 19.60
C TRP A 26 1.97 17.23 19.85
N GLN A 27 0.77 16.66 19.91
CA GLN A 27 0.56 15.23 20.14
C GLN A 27 0.99 14.38 18.93
N VAL A 28 0.77 14.88 17.71
CA VAL A 28 1.05 14.14 16.46
C VAL A 28 2.45 14.35 15.91
N ARG A 29 3.21 15.33 16.43
CA ARG A 29 4.60 15.56 16.01
C ARG A 29 5.50 14.31 16.05
N PRO A 30 5.41 13.41 17.05
CA PRO A 30 6.20 12.18 17.02
C PRO A 30 5.87 11.27 15.81
N LEU A 31 4.62 11.27 15.33
CA LEU A 31 4.17 10.44 14.22
C LEU A 31 4.79 10.85 12.88
N THR A 32 5.36 12.06 12.76
CA THR A 32 6.05 12.50 11.53
C THR A 32 7.26 11.64 11.18
N LYS A 33 7.75 10.85 12.15
CA LYS A 33 8.87 9.91 11.98
C LYS A 33 8.44 8.58 11.35
N LEU A 34 7.14 8.33 11.26
CA LEU A 34 6.58 7.11 10.69
C LEU A 34 5.96 7.41 9.33
N ASP A 35 5.97 6.40 8.48
CA ASP A 35 5.27 6.45 7.19
C ASP A 35 3.75 6.60 7.40
N PRO A 36 3.02 7.25 6.47
CA PRO A 36 1.59 7.53 6.60
C PRO A 36 0.76 6.31 6.99
N ASP A 37 1.09 5.12 6.49
CA ASP A 37 0.29 3.91 6.72
C ASP A 37 0.44 3.35 8.14
N ILE A 38 1.52 3.71 8.85
CA ILE A 38 1.83 3.22 10.19
C ILE A 38 1.43 4.23 11.27
N GLN A 39 1.22 5.49 10.90
CA GLN A 39 0.77 6.52 11.83
C GLN A 39 -0.56 6.17 12.54
N PRO A 40 -1.58 5.59 11.86
CA PRO A 40 -2.81 5.15 12.51
C PRO A 40 -2.57 4.05 13.56
N GLU A 41 -1.74 3.05 13.22
CA GLU A 41 -1.39 1.96 14.14
C GLU A 41 -0.67 2.51 15.38
N ALA A 42 0.30 3.42 15.18
CA ALA A 42 1.02 4.07 16.26
C ALA A 42 0.11 4.91 17.16
N TRP A 43 -0.89 5.56 16.57
CA TRP A 43 -1.88 6.34 17.29
C TRP A 43 -2.84 5.45 18.08
N GLU A 44 -3.35 4.37 17.49
CA GLU A 44 -4.23 3.40 18.16
C GLU A 44 -3.53 2.74 19.35
N GLN A 45 -2.27 2.32 19.20
CA GLN A 45 -1.47 1.81 20.32
C GLN A 45 -1.30 2.86 21.44
N ALA A 46 -1.16 4.15 21.08
CA ALA A 46 -1.08 5.22 22.06
C ALA A 46 -2.41 5.44 22.80
N VAL A 47 -3.54 5.37 22.08
CA VAL A 47 -4.90 5.46 22.65
C VAL A 47 -5.18 4.29 23.61
N GLU A 48 -4.79 3.07 23.23
CA GLU A 48 -4.91 1.89 24.08
C GLU A 48 -4.07 2.05 25.36
N CYS A 49 -2.83 2.53 25.24
CA CYS A 49 -1.97 2.85 26.39
C CYS A 49 -2.54 3.98 27.28
N ALA A 50 -3.37 4.86 26.71
CA ALA A 50 -4.10 5.89 27.43
C ALA A 50 -5.46 5.41 27.97
N ASN A 51 -5.74 4.11 27.87
CA ASN A 51 -6.97 3.46 28.33
C ASN A 51 -8.24 4.06 27.68
N GLY A 52 -8.19 4.25 26.35
CA GLY A 52 -9.30 4.79 25.57
C GLY A 52 -9.52 6.29 25.81
N LYS A 53 -8.46 7.05 26.09
CA LYS A 53 -8.48 8.52 26.19
C LYS A 53 -7.52 9.14 25.19
N VAL A 54 -7.68 10.44 24.92
CA VAL A 54 -6.75 11.19 24.06
C VAL A 54 -5.33 11.08 24.64
N PRO A 55 -4.38 10.48 23.92
CA PRO A 55 -3.05 10.21 24.45
C PRO A 55 -2.24 11.51 24.57
N SER A 56 -1.36 11.57 25.58
CA SER A 56 -0.40 12.68 25.70
C SER A 56 0.75 12.50 24.71
N HIS A 57 1.44 13.60 24.37
CA HIS A 57 2.64 13.55 23.52
C HIS A 57 3.67 12.50 23.96
N ARG A 58 3.87 12.32 25.28
CA ARG A 58 4.80 11.31 25.80
C ARG A 58 4.37 9.89 25.42
N ILE A 59 3.09 9.58 25.59
CA ILE A 59 2.52 8.26 25.24
C ILE A 59 2.63 8.01 23.74
N VAL A 60 2.32 9.02 22.91
CA VAL A 60 2.47 8.92 21.44
C VAL A 60 3.93 8.72 21.05
N LYS A 61 4.85 9.48 21.67
CA LYS A 61 6.30 9.32 21.45
C LYS A 61 6.79 7.92 21.82
N ASP A 62 6.33 7.38 22.94
CA ASP A 62 6.72 6.03 23.39
C ASP A 62 6.10 4.92 22.51
N ALA A 63 4.91 5.12 21.97
CA ALA A 63 4.32 4.21 20.98
C ALA A 63 5.11 4.21 19.66
N VAL A 64 5.42 5.41 19.13
CA VAL A 64 6.28 5.57 17.95
C VAL A 64 7.64 4.92 18.19
N GLN A 65 8.27 5.20 19.34
CA GLN A 65 9.58 4.65 19.67
C GLN A 65 9.55 3.11 19.77
N ARG A 66 8.52 2.51 20.36
CA ARG A 66 8.35 1.04 20.40
C ARG A 66 8.19 0.43 19.01
N ILE A 67 7.50 1.12 18.10
CA ILE A 67 7.37 0.69 16.70
C ILE A 67 8.73 0.77 15.99
N MET A 68 9.47 1.86 16.20
CA MET A 68 10.83 2.04 15.67
C MET A 68 11.85 1.03 16.25
N GLU A 69 11.69 0.62 17.51
CA GLU A 69 12.58 -0.35 18.17
C GLU A 69 12.28 -1.79 17.75
N ARG A 70 11.00 -2.14 17.55
CA ARG A 70 10.59 -3.44 16.97
C ARG A 70 11.13 -3.66 15.55
N THR A 71 11.46 -2.58 14.85
CA THR A 71 11.90 -2.54 13.45
C THR A 71 13.39 -2.35 13.28
N GLN A 72 14.20 -2.66 14.31
CA GLN A 72 15.66 -2.81 14.12
C GLN A 72 16.05 -3.83 13.03
N VAL A 73 15.11 -4.64 12.54
CA VAL A 73 15.27 -5.38 11.29
C VAL A 73 14.99 -4.43 10.13
N PRO A 74 16.01 -4.04 9.35
CA PRO A 74 15.83 -3.11 8.22
C PRO A 74 14.84 -3.70 7.22
N ASN A 75 14.09 -2.83 6.55
CA ASN A 75 13.26 -3.22 5.42
C ASN A 75 14.10 -4.02 4.41
N THR A 76 13.75 -5.30 4.22
CA THR A 76 14.49 -6.23 3.36
C THR A 76 14.05 -6.21 1.89
N TYR A 77 12.97 -5.49 1.56
CA TYR A 77 12.46 -5.43 0.20
C TYR A 77 13.41 -4.67 -0.74
N GLN A 78 13.37 -5.02 -2.01
CA GLN A 78 14.22 -4.43 -3.05
C GLN A 78 13.38 -3.73 -4.12
N ILE A 79 13.91 -2.65 -4.70
CA ILE A 79 13.28 -1.99 -5.85
C ILE A 79 13.17 -2.99 -7.01
N GLY A 80 12.00 -3.06 -7.65
CA GLY A 80 11.66 -4.02 -8.70
C GLY A 80 11.17 -5.37 -8.20
N GLU A 81 11.18 -5.62 -6.88
CA GLU A 81 10.68 -6.87 -6.30
C GLU A 81 9.17 -7.02 -6.48
N ILE A 82 8.73 -8.23 -6.83
CA ILE A 82 7.31 -8.55 -7.00
C ILE A 82 6.73 -9.07 -5.68
N CYS A 83 5.71 -8.38 -5.20
CA CYS A 83 5.04 -8.66 -3.94
C CYS A 83 3.54 -8.87 -4.14
N GLN A 84 2.88 -9.44 -3.15
CA GLN A 84 1.43 -9.56 -3.04
C GLN A 84 0.90 -8.66 -1.92
N ILE A 85 -0.21 -7.98 -2.18
CA ILE A 85 -0.95 -7.25 -1.14
C ILE A 85 -1.73 -8.22 -0.25
N LEU A 86 -1.59 -8.03 1.06
CA LEU A 86 -2.39 -8.65 2.11
C LEU A 86 -3.29 -7.58 2.73
N ALA A 87 -4.55 -7.49 2.30
CA ALA A 87 -5.45 -6.40 2.69
C ALA A 87 -6.10 -6.58 4.08
N LYS A 88 -5.66 -7.58 4.86
CA LYS A 88 -6.25 -7.87 6.18
C LYS A 88 -6.29 -6.61 7.03
N ASP A 89 -7.50 -6.26 7.47
CA ASP A 89 -7.78 -5.18 8.41
C ASP A 89 -7.41 -3.75 7.93
N ASN A 90 -7.03 -3.58 6.66
CA ASN A 90 -6.70 -2.27 6.08
C ASN A 90 -7.77 -1.79 5.09
N LEU A 91 -8.50 -0.72 5.45
CA LEU A 91 -9.60 -0.17 4.66
C LEU A 91 -9.16 0.40 3.30
N GLU A 92 -7.92 0.87 3.17
CA GLU A 92 -7.40 1.43 1.92
C GLU A 92 -7.00 0.37 0.90
N LEU A 93 -6.64 -0.81 1.41
CA LEU A 93 -6.32 -1.99 0.60
C LEU A 93 -7.57 -2.80 0.24
N ARG A 94 -8.76 -2.33 0.61
CA ARG A 94 -10.03 -2.99 0.29
C ARG A 94 -10.15 -3.21 -1.22
N GLY A 95 -10.44 -4.45 -1.60
CA GLY A 95 -10.55 -4.88 -3.01
C GLY A 95 -9.22 -5.22 -3.69
N LYS A 96 -8.08 -4.83 -3.09
CA LYS A 96 -6.73 -5.07 -3.59
C LYS A 96 -6.09 -6.33 -3.03
N ASP A 97 -6.79 -7.05 -2.15
CA ASP A 97 -6.31 -8.32 -1.59
C ASP A 97 -5.91 -9.29 -2.70
N GLY A 98 -4.73 -9.86 -2.55
CA GLY A 98 -4.18 -10.83 -3.48
C GLY A 98 -3.62 -10.25 -4.78
N CYS A 99 -3.75 -8.95 -5.04
CA CYS A 99 -3.11 -8.31 -6.19
C CYS A 99 -1.59 -8.36 -6.06
N TRP A 100 -0.91 -8.57 -7.19
CA TRP A 100 0.53 -8.42 -7.26
C TRP A 100 0.92 -6.95 -7.50
N VAL A 101 2.09 -6.57 -7.00
CA VAL A 101 2.63 -5.22 -7.03
C VAL A 101 4.13 -5.25 -7.25
N ILE A 102 4.68 -4.15 -7.77
CA ILE A 102 6.12 -3.97 -7.98
C ILE A 102 6.63 -2.91 -7.01
N VAL A 103 7.65 -3.21 -6.22
CA VAL A 103 8.26 -2.21 -5.32
C VAL A 103 8.93 -1.11 -6.16
N SER A 104 8.46 0.13 -6.03
CA SER A 104 9.04 1.31 -6.69
C SER A 104 9.88 2.18 -5.75
N ALA A 105 9.60 2.16 -4.44
CA ALA A 105 10.46 2.76 -3.42
C ALA A 105 10.42 1.95 -2.12
N VAL A 106 11.54 1.96 -1.40
CA VAL A 106 11.73 1.27 -0.12
C VAL A 106 11.86 2.34 0.96
N ASN A 107 10.92 2.39 1.91
CA ASN A 107 10.92 3.28 3.06
C ASN A 107 11.22 2.46 4.33
N ASP A 108 11.37 3.14 5.47
CA ASP A 108 11.72 2.47 6.72
C ASP A 108 10.65 1.46 7.19
N PHE A 109 9.35 1.76 6.95
CA PHE A 109 8.22 0.95 7.45
C PHE A 109 7.18 0.60 6.38
N SER A 110 7.45 0.95 5.14
CA SER A 110 6.56 0.75 4.01
C SER A 110 7.35 0.61 2.73
N CYS A 111 6.68 0.15 1.68
CA CYS A 111 7.16 0.31 0.33
C CYS A 111 6.15 1.15 -0.45
N THR A 112 6.63 2.02 -1.33
CA THR A 112 5.81 2.48 -2.44
C THR A 112 5.80 1.37 -3.47
N VAL A 113 4.60 0.96 -3.88
CA VAL A 113 4.41 -0.14 -4.81
C VAL A 113 3.55 0.30 -5.99
N LYS A 114 3.96 -0.10 -7.19
CA LYS A 114 3.23 0.08 -8.44
C LYS A 114 2.27 -1.09 -8.66
N MET A 115 1.00 -0.76 -8.85
CA MET A 115 -0.05 -1.67 -9.32
C MET A 115 -0.42 -1.36 -10.76
N TRP A 116 -1.23 -2.25 -11.33
CA TRP A 116 -1.79 -2.10 -12.67
C TRP A 116 -2.56 -0.78 -12.88
N ASN A 117 -3.13 -0.17 -11.82
CA ASN A 117 -3.92 1.07 -11.90
C ASN A 117 -3.24 2.33 -11.37
N SER A 118 -2.41 2.24 -10.32
CA SER A 118 -1.68 3.38 -9.74
C SER A 118 -0.57 2.91 -8.79
N GLU A 119 0.12 3.84 -8.16
CA GLU A 119 1.02 3.56 -7.05
C GLU A 119 0.32 3.70 -5.69
N TYR A 120 0.81 2.96 -4.69
CA TYR A 120 0.31 2.97 -3.32
C TYR A 120 1.49 2.90 -2.34
N ALA A 121 1.38 3.59 -1.21
CA ALA A 121 2.20 3.27 -0.05
C ALA A 121 1.56 2.07 0.67
N VAL A 122 2.37 1.06 1.01
CA VAL A 122 1.90 -0.15 1.69
C VAL A 122 2.88 -0.51 2.79
N GLY A 123 2.37 -0.60 4.03
CA GLY A 123 3.13 -1.07 5.19
C GLY A 123 3.66 -2.50 5.01
N LEU A 124 4.84 -2.78 5.58
CA LEU A 124 5.54 -4.07 5.38
C LEU A 124 4.71 -5.28 5.80
N GLN A 125 3.87 -5.14 6.82
CA GLN A 125 2.95 -6.18 7.30
C GLN A 125 1.87 -6.57 6.28
N HIS A 126 1.60 -5.69 5.31
CA HIS A 126 0.62 -5.88 4.25
C HIS A 126 1.27 -6.31 2.92
N LEU A 127 2.57 -6.58 2.92
CA LEU A 127 3.30 -7.07 1.75
C LEU A 127 3.80 -8.50 1.98
N LYS A 128 3.77 -9.29 0.92
CA LYS A 128 4.37 -10.63 0.89
C LYS A 128 5.15 -10.80 -0.40
N SER A 129 6.47 -10.98 -0.30
CA SER A 129 7.30 -11.26 -1.47
C SER A 129 6.90 -12.57 -2.14
N PHE A 130 6.89 -12.58 -3.47
CA PHE A 130 6.81 -13.82 -4.25
C PHE A 130 8.14 -14.57 -4.33
N ASN A 131 9.26 -13.89 -4.01
CA ASN A 131 10.62 -14.40 -4.17
C ASN A 131 10.94 -14.84 -5.61
N TYR A 132 10.43 -14.10 -6.58
CA TYR A 132 10.73 -14.30 -7.99
C TYR A 132 12.19 -13.99 -8.31
N LEU A 133 12.72 -14.69 -9.30
CA LEU A 133 14.03 -14.42 -9.87
C LEU A 133 14.03 -13.11 -10.66
N PRO A 134 15.20 -12.47 -10.89
CA PRO A 134 15.27 -11.21 -11.64
C PRO A 134 14.57 -11.26 -13.01
N ALA A 135 14.74 -12.34 -13.77
CA ALA A 135 14.08 -12.50 -15.07
C ALA A 135 12.55 -12.62 -14.97
N GLU A 136 12.03 -13.19 -13.88
CA GLU A 136 10.60 -13.28 -13.60
C GLU A 136 10.03 -11.92 -13.20
N CYS A 137 10.79 -11.13 -12.42
CA CYS A 137 10.44 -9.75 -12.09
C CYS A 137 10.36 -8.87 -13.35
N GLU A 138 11.31 -9.01 -14.28
CA GLU A 138 11.29 -8.31 -15.57
C GLU A 138 10.05 -8.66 -16.40
N GLN A 139 9.66 -9.95 -16.44
CA GLN A 139 8.43 -10.37 -17.14
C GLN A 139 7.18 -9.73 -16.53
N MET A 140 7.08 -9.72 -15.20
CA MET A 140 5.98 -9.07 -14.49
C MET A 140 5.94 -7.56 -14.73
N GLN A 141 7.10 -6.91 -14.82
CA GLN A 141 7.20 -5.50 -15.15
C GLN A 141 6.67 -5.20 -16.55
N VAL A 142 7.00 -6.03 -17.55
CA VAL A 142 6.45 -5.90 -18.91
C VAL A 142 4.93 -6.01 -18.90
N ILE A 143 4.37 -6.98 -18.17
CA ILE A 143 2.92 -7.13 -18.04
C ILE A 143 2.31 -5.89 -17.38
N CYS A 144 2.93 -5.38 -16.31
CA CYS A 144 2.47 -4.17 -15.61
C CYS A 144 2.40 -2.97 -16.56
N ASP A 145 3.49 -2.71 -17.27
CA ASP A 145 3.59 -1.57 -18.18
C ASP A 145 2.57 -1.64 -19.31
N ARG A 146 2.28 -2.84 -19.82
CA ARG A 146 1.23 -3.07 -20.82
C ARG A 146 -0.16 -2.76 -20.28
N ILE A 147 -0.48 -3.26 -19.09
CA ILE A 147 -1.79 -3.00 -18.47
C ILE A 147 -1.95 -1.50 -18.17
N THR A 148 -0.93 -0.85 -17.61
CA THR A 148 -0.98 0.58 -17.25
C THR A 148 -1.13 1.49 -18.47
N ARG A 149 -0.60 1.11 -19.64
CA ARG A 149 -0.82 1.88 -20.88
C ARG A 149 -2.27 1.89 -21.32
N VAL A 150 -2.99 0.80 -21.10
CA VAL A 150 -4.39 0.66 -21.53
C VAL A 150 -5.35 1.18 -20.47
N TYR A 151 -4.99 1.02 -19.19
CA TYR A 151 -5.88 1.30 -18.09
C TYR A 151 -6.26 2.79 -18.03
N SER A 152 -7.56 3.07 -18.06
CA SER A 152 -8.13 4.39 -17.78
C SER A 152 -9.46 4.25 -17.06
N SER A 153 -9.82 5.27 -16.26
CA SER A 153 -11.10 5.28 -15.54
C SER A 153 -12.34 5.39 -16.44
N GLY A 154 -12.15 5.66 -17.73
CA GLY A 154 -13.21 5.78 -18.74
C GLY A 154 -13.53 4.47 -19.48
N LEU A 155 -12.84 3.37 -19.17
CA LEU A 155 -13.09 2.07 -19.82
C LEU A 155 -14.41 1.46 -19.39
N GLU A 156 -14.99 0.64 -20.27
CA GLU A 156 -16.14 -0.21 -19.96
C GLU A 156 -15.83 -1.12 -18.75
N GLU A 157 -16.83 -1.36 -17.90
CA GLU A 157 -16.65 -2.16 -16.67
C GLU A 157 -16.11 -3.56 -16.96
N SER A 158 -16.54 -4.20 -18.05
CA SER A 158 -16.05 -5.49 -18.51
C SER A 158 -14.53 -5.49 -18.77
N VAL A 159 -14.03 -4.44 -19.40
CA VAL A 159 -12.60 -4.24 -19.69
C VAL A 159 -11.84 -3.98 -18.40
N GLN A 160 -12.37 -3.14 -17.51
CA GLN A 160 -11.76 -2.89 -16.21
C GLN A 160 -11.63 -4.18 -15.39
N LYS A 161 -12.69 -5.00 -15.34
CA LYS A 161 -12.68 -6.30 -14.65
C LYS A 161 -11.67 -7.28 -15.25
N PHE A 162 -11.51 -7.26 -16.57
CA PHE A 162 -10.47 -8.05 -17.22
C PHE A 162 -9.07 -7.59 -16.78
N LEU A 163 -8.76 -6.29 -16.82
CA LEU A 163 -7.45 -5.76 -16.40
C LEU A 163 -7.20 -5.99 -14.89
N GLU A 164 -8.22 -5.83 -14.05
CA GLU A 164 -8.19 -6.20 -12.62
C GLU A 164 -7.82 -7.67 -12.43
N SER A 165 -8.35 -8.57 -13.26
CA SER A 165 -8.06 -10.00 -13.19
C SER A 165 -6.59 -10.30 -13.51
N LEU A 166 -5.99 -9.56 -14.46
CA LEU A 166 -4.56 -9.68 -14.78
C LEU A 166 -3.68 -9.21 -13.60
N GLY A 167 -4.13 -8.19 -12.86
CA GLY A 167 -3.51 -7.71 -11.63
C GLY A 167 -3.54 -8.70 -10.45
N LYS A 168 -4.25 -9.82 -10.56
CA LYS A 168 -4.37 -10.88 -9.53
C LYS A 168 -3.72 -12.20 -9.94
N LEU A 169 -2.98 -12.22 -11.04
CA LEU A 169 -2.25 -13.40 -11.49
C LEU A 169 -1.17 -13.79 -10.47
N LYS A 170 -1.02 -15.10 -10.23
CA LYS A 170 0.06 -15.68 -9.42
C LYS A 170 1.20 -16.25 -10.25
N ARG A 171 1.15 -16.03 -11.57
CA ARG A 171 2.08 -16.55 -12.57
C ARG A 171 2.69 -15.39 -13.34
N VAL A 172 3.91 -15.60 -13.82
CA VAL A 172 4.76 -14.59 -14.47
C VAL A 172 4.46 -14.39 -15.96
N TYR A 173 3.38 -14.97 -16.48
CA TYR A 173 3.05 -14.95 -17.90
C TYR A 173 1.55 -14.90 -18.15
N LEU A 174 1.17 -14.27 -19.26
CA LEU A 174 -0.18 -14.29 -19.81
C LEU A 174 -0.39 -15.56 -20.66
N THR A 175 -1.61 -16.10 -20.65
CA THR A 175 -2.02 -17.15 -21.59
C THR A 175 -2.15 -16.56 -22.99
N GLY A 176 -2.14 -17.43 -24.01
CA GLY A 176 -2.38 -16.99 -25.38
C GLY A 176 -3.72 -16.29 -25.62
N LEU A 177 -4.74 -16.52 -24.78
CA LEU A 177 -6.00 -15.77 -24.88
C LEU A 177 -5.89 -14.40 -24.21
N GLU A 178 -5.37 -14.33 -22.99
CA GLU A 178 -5.16 -13.04 -22.30
C GLU A 178 -4.25 -12.12 -23.11
N GLU A 179 -3.20 -12.67 -23.73
CA GLU A 179 -2.33 -11.92 -24.64
C GLU A 179 -3.09 -11.31 -25.82
N LYS A 180 -3.94 -12.10 -26.47
CA LYS A 180 -4.74 -11.63 -27.61
C LYS A 180 -5.72 -10.56 -27.19
N VAL A 181 -6.41 -10.76 -26.07
CA VAL A 181 -7.38 -9.78 -25.55
C VAL A 181 -6.66 -8.49 -25.18
N LEU A 182 -5.54 -8.57 -24.43
CA LEU A 182 -4.77 -7.39 -24.07
C LEU A 182 -4.22 -6.67 -25.32
N SER A 183 -3.73 -7.40 -26.31
CA SER A 183 -3.23 -6.82 -27.57
C SER A 183 -4.32 -6.06 -28.35
N VAL A 184 -5.56 -6.56 -28.36
CA VAL A 184 -6.70 -5.86 -28.97
C VAL A 184 -7.02 -4.59 -28.19
N LEU A 185 -7.02 -4.65 -26.86
CA LEU A 185 -7.23 -3.47 -26.04
C LEU A 185 -6.14 -2.41 -26.27
N GLU A 186 -4.87 -2.83 -26.37
CA GLU A 186 -3.72 -1.98 -26.69
C GLU A 186 -3.85 -1.33 -28.08
N SER A 187 -4.49 -1.98 -29.07
CA SER A 187 -4.66 -1.40 -30.41
C SER A 187 -5.84 -0.43 -30.52
N GLU A 188 -6.92 -0.69 -29.79
CA GLU A 188 -8.15 0.12 -29.82
C GLU A 188 -8.07 1.34 -28.89
N ILE A 189 -7.46 1.18 -27.72
CA ILE A 189 -7.30 2.25 -26.73
C ILE A 189 -5.99 2.98 -27.06
N ARG A 190 -6.05 3.84 -28.08
CA ARG A 190 -4.98 4.82 -28.33
C ARG A 190 -4.98 5.84 -27.21
N VAL A 191 -3.93 5.82 -26.37
CA VAL A 191 -3.55 6.95 -25.52
C VAL A 191 -2.95 8.06 -26.37
#